data_AF-A0A3N4JVR2-F1
#
_entry.id   AF-A0A3N4JVR2-F1
#
_cell.length_a   1.000
_cell.length_b   1.000
_cell.length_c   1.000
_cell.angle_alpha   90.00
_cell.angle_beta   90.00
_cell.angle_gamma   90.00
#
_symmetry.space_group_name_H-M   'P 1'
#
loop_
_entity.id
_entity.type
_entity.pdbx_description
1 polymer ?
#
loop_
_entity_poly.entity_id
_entity_poly.type
_entity_poly.pdbx_seq_one_letter_code
_entity_poly.pdbx_strand_id
1 'polypeptide(L)' 'PPENFWGMLKQRIKAQVVFPGTIESMAKAIKEGWDKLIPKDWNKYIDSMSCRLQQVKDRKGMKTEF' A
#
# COMPACT_ATOMS: atom_id res chain seq x y z
N PRO A 1 -7.72 1.76 1.39
CA PRO A 1 -7.38 0.48 0.70
C PRO A 1 -6.11 -0.16 1.28
N PRO A 2 -6.25 -1.08 2.24
CA PRO A 2 -5.13 -1.64 2.98
C PRO A 2 -4.17 -2.43 2.09
N GLU A 3 -4.65 -3.15 1.07
CA GLU A 3 -3.81 -3.93 0.15
C GLU A 3 -2.82 -3.06 -0.61
N ASN A 4 -3.30 -1.93 -1.16
CA ASN A 4 -2.44 -0.98 -1.86
C ASN A 4 -1.42 -0.34 -0.91
N PHE A 5 -1.84 -0.05 0.33
CA PHE A 5 -0.98 0.54 1.35
C PHE A 5 0.17 -0.42 1.73
N TRP A 6 -0.17 -1.67 2.08
CA TRP A 6 0.82 -2.70 2.41
C TRP A 6 1.74 -3.01 1.23
N GLY A 7 1.19 -3.03 0.00
CA GLY A 7 1.97 -3.18 -1.23
C GLY A 7 3.04 -2.08 -1.37
N MET A 8 2.65 -0.81 -1.19
CA MET A 8 3.58 0.32 -1.22
C MET A 8 4.65 0.22 -0.13
N LEU A 9 4.27 -0.05 1.12
CA LEU A 9 5.21 -0.15 2.25
C LEU A 9 6.23 -1.29 2.01
N LYS A 10 5.76 -2.44 1.52
CA LYS A 10 6.62 -3.56 1.14
C LYS A 10 7.62 -3.18 0.05
N GLN A 11 7.21 -2.42 -0.97
CA GLN A 11 8.10 -1.95 -2.02
C GLN A 11 9.17 -1.00 -1.49
N ARG A 12 8.81 -0.09 -0.57
CA ARG A 12 9.78 0.81 0.07
C ARG A 12 10.83 0.05 0.87
N ILE A 13 10.43 -0.97 1.64
CA ILE A 13 11.37 -1.80 2.40
C ILE A 13 12.28 -2.58 1.46
N LYS A 14 11.75 -3.14 0.36
CA LYS A 14 12.54 -3.82 -0.66
C LYS A 14 13.55 -2.92 -1.38
N ALA A 15 13.24 -1.63 -1.51
CA ALA A 15 14.09 -0.65 -2.17
C ALA A 15 15.20 -0.07 -1.25
N GLN A 16 15.25 -0.46 0.02
CA GLN A 16 16.33 -0.04 0.92
C GLN A 16 17.68 -0.60 0.46
N VAL A 17 18.76 0.16 0.69
CA VAL A 17 20.13 -0.25 0.33
C VAL A 17 20.51 -1.58 0.99
N VAL A 18 20.04 -1.81 2.22
CA VAL A 18 20.22 -3.06 2.94
C VAL A 18 18.84 -3.63 3.22
N PHE A 19 18.57 -4.83 2.69
CA PHE A 19 17.33 -5.53 2.98
C PHE A 19 17.37 -6.11 4.41
N PRO A 20 16.32 -5.93 5.22
CA PRO A 20 16.27 -6.48 6.57
C PRO A 20 16.22 -8.02 6.55
N GLY A 21 17.27 -8.66 7.06
CA GLY A 21 17.41 -10.13 7.10
C GLY A 21 16.90 -10.79 8.39
N THR A 22 16.69 -10.03 9.46
CA THR A 22 16.20 -10.54 10.76
C THR A 22 14.82 -9.97 11.09
N ILE A 23 14.07 -10.64 11.98
CA ILE A 23 12.75 -10.17 12.44
C ILE A 23 12.85 -8.77 13.05
N GLU A 24 13.86 -8.52 13.89
CA GLU A 24 14.07 -7.21 14.52
C GLU A 24 14.36 -6.11 13.50
N SER A 25 15.24 -6.39 12.52
CA SER A 25 15.54 -5.44 11.44
C SER A 25 14.32 -5.17 10.57
N MET A 26 13.47 -6.18 10.34
CA MET A 26 12.23 -6.06 9.58
C MET A 26 11.22 -5.20 10.33
N ALA A 27 11.04 -5.43 11.64
CA ALA A 27 10.14 -4.65 12.47
C ALA A 27 10.56 -3.16 12.50
N LYS A 28 11.86 -2.91 12.62
CA LYS A 28 12.43 -1.55 12.53
C LYS A 28 12.17 -0.91 11.16
N ALA A 29 12.43 -1.63 10.07
CA ALA A 29 12.21 -1.14 8.72
C ALA A 29 10.73 -0.83 8.43
N ILE A 30 9.80 -1.64 8.96
CA ILE A 30 8.35 -1.39 8.86
C ILE A 30 7.99 -0.11 9.62
N LYS A 31 8.45 0.04 10.86
CA LYS A 31 8.17 1.22 11.69
C LYS A 31 8.71 2.50 11.05
N GLU A 32 9.98 2.51 10.66
CA GLU A 32 10.58 3.66 9.97
C GLU A 32 9.90 3.96 8.63
N GLY A 33 9.52 2.90 7.89
CA GLY A 33 8.79 3.04 6.64
C GLY A 33 7.42 3.66 6.85
N TRP A 34 6.74 3.31 7.94
CA TRP A 34 5.46 3.86 8.35
C TRP A 34 5.57 5.34 8.74
N ASP A 35 6.52 5.68 9.61
CA ASP A 35 6.72 7.03 10.13
C ASP A 35 7.12 8.04 9.04
N LYS A 36 7.70 7.57 7.93
CA LYS A 36 8.07 8.39 6.77
C LYS A 36 6.93 8.60 5.76
N LEU A 37 5.78 7.97 5.95
CA LEU A 37 4.65 8.15 5.03
C LEU A 37 4.05 9.54 5.20
N ILE A 38 3.72 10.18 4.09
CA ILE A 38 2.97 11.44 4.08
C ILE A 38 1.57 11.23 3.47
N PRO A 39 0.56 12.04 3.81
CA PRO A 39 -0.81 11.86 3.31
C PRO A 39 -0.92 11.66 1.80
N LYS A 40 -0.08 12.35 1.02
CA LYS A 40 0.00 12.21 -0.44
C LYS A 40 0.28 10.77 -0.90
N ASP A 41 0.98 9.97 -0.11
CA ASP A 41 1.35 8.60 -0.44
C ASP A 41 0.14 7.66 -0.47
N TRP A 42 -0.85 7.90 0.40
CA TRP A 42 -2.01 7.01 0.54
C TRP A 42 -3.35 7.64 0.15
N ASN A 43 -3.47 8.97 0.14
CA ASN A 43 -4.71 9.66 -0.23
C ASN A 43 -5.18 9.28 -1.63
N LYS A 44 -4.26 9.13 -2.60
CA LYS A 44 -4.59 8.65 -3.95
C LYS A 44 -5.40 7.34 -3.97
N TYR A 45 -5.20 6.46 -2.99
CA TYR A 45 -5.95 5.21 -2.89
C TYR A 45 -7.37 5.46 -2.36
N ILE A 46 -7.53 6.38 -1.41
CA ILE A 46 -8.82 6.79 -0.87
C ILE A 46 -9.61 7.56 -1.94
N ASP A 47 -8.97 8.51 -2.62
CA ASP A 47 -9.57 9.33 -3.68
C ASP A 47 -10.07 8.46 -4.85
N SER A 48 -9.39 7.33 -5.12
CA SER A 48 -9.81 6.37 -6.15
C SER A 48 -11.06 5.54 -5.79
N MET A 49 -11.57 5.61 -4.56
CA MET A 49 -12.64 4.72 -4.08
C MET A 49 -13.93 4.85 -4.88
N SER A 50 -14.32 6.06 -5.31
CA SER A 50 -15.51 6.26 -6.14
C SER A 50 -15.41 5.50 -7.46
N CYS A 51 -14.25 5.54 -8.12
CA CYS A 51 -13.96 4.79 -9.33
C CYS A 51 -14.03 3.27 -9.11
N ARG A 52 -13.46 2.77 -7.99
CA ARG A 52 -13.54 1.34 -7.64
C ARG A 52 -14.98 0.87 -7.50
N LEU A 53 -15.80 1.64 -6.77
CA LEU A 53 -17.21 1.32 -6.56
C LEU A 53 -18.00 1.34 -7.87
N GLN A 54 -17.68 2.27 -8.77
CA GLN A 54 -18.28 2.30 -10.10
C GLN A 54 -17.93 1.05 -10.90
N GLN A 55 -16.65 0.64 -10.92
CA GLN A 55 -16.25 -0.61 -11.59
C GLN A 55 -16.95 -1.85 -11.02
N VAL A 56 -17.15 -1.92 -9.70
CA VAL A 56 -17.90 -3.03 -9.07
C VAL A 56 -19.34 -3.09 -9.62
N LYS A 57 -20.01 -1.94 -9.75
CA LYS A 57 -21.36 -1.88 -10.34
C LYS A 57 -21.36 -2.31 -11.79
N ASP A 58 -20.47 -1.74 -12.61
CA ASP A 58 -20.39 -2.00 -14.04
C ASP A 58 -20.08 -3.47 -14.33
N ARG A 59 -19.26 -4.09 -13.48
CA ARG A 59 -18.88 -5.51 -13.57
C ARG A 59 -19.83 -6.44 -12.82
N LYS A 60 -20.97 -5.96 -12.31
CA LYS A 60 -21.97 -6.75 -11.58
C LYS A 60 -21.36 -7.56 -10.42
N GLY A 61 -20.42 -6.96 -9.69
CA GLY A 61 -19.73 -7.60 -8.57
C GLY A 61 -18.54 -8.49 -8.95
N MET A 62 -18.21 -8.63 -10.24
CA MET A 62 -17.03 -9.38 -10.67
C MET A 62 -15.73 -8.60 -10.41
N LYS A 63 -14.60 -9.32 -10.46
CA LYS A 63 -13.25 -8.79 -10.20
C LYS A 63 -12.98 -7.48 -10.95
N THR A 64 -12.49 -6.48 -10.21
CA THR A 64 -12.06 -5.18 -10.73
C THR A 64 -10.56 -5.14 -11.05
N GLU A 65 -10.08 -4.02 -11.57
CA GLU A 65 -8.64 -3.83 -11.87
C GLU A 65 -7.80 -3.51 -10.63
N PHE A 66 -8.46 -3.15 -9.53
CA PHE A 66 -7.86 -2.79 -8.25
C PHE A 66 -7.61 -3.99 -7.34
#